data_AF-A0A423WJD3-F1
#
_entry.id   AF-A0A423WJD3-F1
#
_cell.length_a   1.000
_cell.length_b   1.000
_cell.length_c   1.000
_cell.angle_alpha   90.00
_cell.angle_beta   90.00
_cell.angle_gamma   90.00
#
_symmetry.space_group_name_H-M   'P 1'
#
loop_
_entity.id
_entity.type
_entity.pdbx_description
1 polymer ?
#
loop_
_entity_poly.entity_id
_entity_poly.type
_entity_poly.pdbx_seq_one_letter_code
_entity_poly.pdbx_strand_id
1 'polypeptide(L)'
;MYPDWPESAADMVPLPTCDGPKLKPFDFQGPQKIEFLDYLGDGLHSHVMKVKILGQVYALKLFRFGYDESWVNLAGDVNTNDLEVMSAFYNYQEPFSCECRAFGRLQEAGYEELAIRCFGYLLLDEQHERAMMDRFSHLNLDFNGDDEWPGDEDMRSRFLGRDGRPPPIRGIVKEFGPGDEDLRARNMRRLLRDVIQLQQLGIIQLDVAHPQIISGKLCDFSTAITVPHFLTNPELNPCLTPESISTMERETFDISCNDYWEFDDMVHSWNMEHEKNEISVHAFPGGTYPKIYNLRNWFELEGAQKHVDEEACRLPVGVWHHCEHLLISPSSPEGRESREIKTVKITTIKIEIISVGSIEIDYSKLRREYIDAVPGPRYRHDGNLPPFKALAEAAHHHLLVRLDVPVSSLGITADIRKLSQRPEKRLGRFVELAHKSPAAPLGAWSPDSNHQSRPRVVVERDNVVHGQSLRPTREAGEG
;
A
#
# COMPACT_ATOMS: atom_id res chain seq x y z
N MET A 1 6.34 1.33 -16.67
CA MET A 1 5.51 0.12 -16.87
C MET A 1 6.05 -0.63 -18.07
N TYR A 2 6.29 -1.95 -18.03
CA TYR A 2 6.78 -2.72 -19.19
C TYR A 2 5.78 -2.56 -20.35
N PRO A 3 6.06 -1.71 -21.37
CA PRO A 3 4.99 -1.09 -22.13
C PRO A 3 4.89 -1.59 -23.57
N ASP A 4 5.83 -2.43 -24.02
CA ASP A 4 5.94 -2.79 -25.43
C ASP A 4 5.16 -4.06 -25.74
N TRP A 5 4.46 -4.03 -26.87
CA TRP A 5 3.91 -5.23 -27.48
C TRP A 5 5.05 -6.17 -27.87
N PRO A 6 5.02 -7.45 -27.48
CA PRO A 6 6.05 -8.39 -27.88
C PRO A 6 5.97 -8.62 -29.40
N GLU A 7 7.08 -8.45 -30.11
CA GLU A 7 7.18 -8.74 -31.54
C GLU A 7 7.44 -10.24 -31.78
N SER A 8 7.98 -10.92 -30.76
CA SER A 8 8.36 -12.31 -30.79
C SER A 8 8.27 -12.95 -29.39
N ALA A 9 8.34 -14.28 -29.34
CA ALA A 9 8.43 -15.01 -28.08
C ALA A 9 9.71 -14.67 -27.28
N ALA A 10 10.76 -14.17 -27.92
CA ALA A 10 11.99 -13.75 -27.25
C ALA A 10 11.82 -12.46 -26.44
N ASP A 11 10.80 -11.65 -26.75
CA ASP A 11 10.47 -10.42 -26.03
C ASP A 11 9.68 -10.68 -24.74
N MET A 12 9.26 -11.93 -24.53
CA MET A 12 8.60 -12.38 -23.30
C MET A 12 9.66 -12.72 -22.24
N VAL A 13 10.05 -11.71 -21.46
CA VAL A 13 11.05 -11.82 -20.38
C VAL A 13 10.40 -11.81 -19.00
N PRO A 14 11.00 -12.43 -17.97
CA PRO A 14 10.44 -12.37 -16.61
C PRO A 14 10.16 -10.92 -16.13
N LEU A 15 9.00 -10.70 -15.52
CA LEU A 15 8.52 -9.38 -15.08
C LEU A 15 8.34 -9.30 -13.56
N PRO A 16 8.44 -8.11 -12.95
CA PRO A 16 8.82 -6.83 -13.57
C PRO A 16 10.32 -6.76 -13.93
N THR A 17 10.72 -5.75 -14.70
CA THR A 17 12.10 -5.59 -15.17
C THR A 17 13.05 -4.98 -14.15
N CYS A 18 12.55 -4.56 -12.98
CA CYS A 18 13.37 -4.04 -11.89
C CYS A 18 14.13 -5.15 -11.14
N ASP A 19 14.87 -4.76 -10.11
CA ASP A 19 15.57 -5.71 -9.24
C ASP A 19 14.60 -6.44 -8.31
N GLY A 20 14.95 -7.68 -8.00
CA GLY A 20 14.15 -8.56 -7.15
C GLY A 20 13.44 -9.68 -7.91
N PRO A 21 12.42 -10.29 -7.27
CA PRO A 21 11.75 -11.47 -7.79
C PRO A 21 10.93 -11.19 -9.04
N LYS A 22 10.88 -12.17 -9.95
CA LYS A 22 10.24 -12.03 -11.26
C LYS A 22 9.39 -13.23 -11.60
N LEU A 23 8.20 -12.97 -12.13
CA LEU A 23 7.31 -13.98 -12.67
C LEU A 23 7.63 -14.21 -14.14
N LYS A 24 7.73 -15.49 -14.54
CA LYS A 24 7.94 -15.89 -15.93
C LYS A 24 6.66 -15.75 -16.76
N PRO A 25 6.77 -15.59 -18.10
CA PRO A 25 5.60 -15.65 -18.96
C PRO A 25 4.95 -17.03 -18.92
N PHE A 26 3.63 -17.07 -19.11
CA PHE A 26 2.87 -18.30 -19.30
C PHE A 26 3.26 -18.96 -20.63
N ASP A 27 3.54 -20.26 -20.59
CA ASP A 27 3.93 -21.03 -21.77
C ASP A 27 2.70 -21.56 -22.51
N PHE A 28 2.39 -20.95 -23.67
CA PHE A 28 1.32 -21.37 -24.56
C PHE A 28 1.67 -22.58 -25.44
N GLN A 29 2.90 -23.09 -25.40
CA GLN A 29 3.39 -24.17 -26.29
C GLN A 29 3.15 -23.86 -27.78
N GLY A 30 3.19 -22.58 -28.14
CA GLY A 30 2.83 -22.07 -29.47
C GLY A 30 2.19 -20.69 -29.41
N PRO A 31 1.45 -20.29 -30.47
CA PRO A 31 0.72 -19.02 -30.47
C PRO A 31 -0.30 -18.95 -29.33
N GLN A 32 -0.55 -17.73 -28.83
CA GLN A 32 -1.58 -17.48 -27.83
C GLN A 32 -2.93 -18.00 -28.33
N LYS A 33 -3.60 -18.79 -27.48
CA LYS A 33 -4.95 -19.33 -27.74
C LYS A 33 -5.71 -19.36 -26.43
N ILE A 34 -6.63 -18.43 -26.28
CA ILE A 34 -7.45 -18.27 -25.08
C ILE A 34 -8.91 -18.39 -25.46
N GLU A 35 -9.59 -19.37 -24.88
CA GLU A 35 -11.05 -19.46 -24.91
C GLU A 35 -11.58 -18.82 -23.64
N PHE A 36 -12.08 -17.58 -23.72
CA PHE A 36 -12.80 -16.96 -22.61
C PHE A 36 -14.07 -17.78 -22.35
N LEU A 37 -14.39 -18.09 -21.09
CA LEU A 37 -15.54 -18.93 -20.72
C LEU A 37 -16.59 -18.17 -19.94
N ASP A 38 -16.17 -17.45 -18.90
CA ASP A 38 -17.08 -16.77 -17.98
C ASP A 38 -16.42 -15.56 -17.31
N TYR A 39 -17.22 -14.64 -16.80
CA TYR A 39 -16.75 -13.55 -15.95
C TYR A 39 -16.91 -13.95 -14.49
N LEU A 40 -15.82 -13.92 -13.73
CA LEU A 40 -15.83 -14.35 -12.32
C LEU A 40 -16.04 -13.19 -11.35
N GLY A 41 -15.71 -11.96 -11.76
CA GLY A 41 -15.88 -10.76 -10.96
C GLY A 41 -14.78 -9.73 -11.23
N ASP A 42 -14.88 -8.60 -10.54
CA ASP A 42 -13.89 -7.54 -10.46
C ASP A 42 -13.47 -7.28 -9.02
N GLY A 43 -12.37 -6.53 -8.92
CA GLY A 43 -12.01 -5.80 -7.72
C GLY A 43 -11.34 -4.50 -8.13
N LEU A 44 -10.84 -3.76 -7.14
CA LEU A 44 -10.24 -2.44 -7.31
C LEU A 44 -9.23 -2.39 -8.47
N HIS A 45 -8.41 -3.43 -8.63
CA HIS A 45 -7.28 -3.44 -9.57
C HIS A 45 -7.50 -4.25 -10.85
N SER A 46 -8.58 -5.00 -11.00
CA SER A 46 -8.66 -6.00 -12.07
C SER A 46 -10.04 -6.57 -12.35
N HIS A 47 -10.15 -7.19 -13.53
CA HIS A 47 -11.21 -8.12 -13.89
C HIS A 47 -10.70 -9.56 -13.85
N VAL A 48 -11.51 -10.51 -13.36
CA VAL A 48 -11.17 -11.93 -13.30
C VAL A 48 -12.06 -12.73 -14.23
N MET A 49 -11.45 -13.47 -15.13
CA MET A 49 -12.11 -14.27 -16.16
C MET A 49 -11.85 -15.75 -15.93
N LYS A 50 -12.86 -16.59 -16.15
CA LYS A 50 -12.66 -18.02 -16.34
C LYS A 50 -12.26 -18.25 -17.80
N VAL A 51 -11.13 -18.92 -18.02
CA VAL A 51 -10.62 -19.17 -19.38
C VAL A 51 -10.22 -20.62 -19.55
N LYS A 52 -10.12 -21.06 -20.81
CA LYS A 52 -9.53 -22.33 -21.18
C LYS A 52 -8.35 -22.10 -22.12
N ILE A 53 -7.20 -22.63 -21.72
CA ILE A 53 -5.92 -22.53 -22.43
C ILE A 53 -5.35 -23.94 -22.49
N LEU A 54 -4.89 -24.40 -23.66
CA LEU A 54 -4.35 -25.75 -23.84
C LEU A 54 -5.28 -26.89 -23.33
N GLY A 55 -6.59 -26.67 -23.39
CA GLY A 55 -7.59 -27.64 -22.93
C GLY A 55 -7.88 -27.62 -21.43
N GLN A 56 -7.12 -26.86 -20.63
CA GLN A 56 -7.28 -26.75 -19.18
C GLN A 56 -7.96 -25.43 -18.79
N VAL A 57 -8.76 -25.46 -17.72
CA VAL A 57 -9.46 -24.29 -17.19
C VAL A 57 -8.58 -23.55 -16.18
N TYR A 58 -8.55 -22.23 -16.28
CA TYR A 58 -7.79 -21.32 -15.42
C TYR A 58 -8.63 -20.12 -14.99
N ALA A 59 -8.19 -19.45 -13.93
CA ALA A 59 -8.58 -18.09 -13.63
C ALA A 59 -7.54 -17.14 -14.26
N LEU A 60 -8.00 -16.18 -15.06
CA LEU A 60 -7.18 -15.16 -15.68
C LEU A 60 -7.55 -13.80 -15.08
N LYS A 61 -6.66 -13.25 -14.26
CA LYS A 61 -6.79 -11.89 -13.71
C LYS A 61 -6.18 -10.90 -14.69
N LEU A 62 -6.96 -9.95 -15.18
CA LEU A 62 -6.58 -8.90 -16.12
C LEU A 62 -6.58 -7.55 -15.40
N PHE A 63 -5.45 -6.86 -15.39
CA PHE A 63 -5.23 -5.70 -14.54
C PHE A 63 -5.63 -4.40 -15.23
N ARG A 64 -6.23 -3.50 -14.45
CA ARG A 64 -6.50 -2.12 -14.82
C ARG A 64 -5.20 -1.29 -14.79
N PHE A 65 -5.24 -0.14 -15.43
CA PHE A 65 -4.23 0.90 -15.39
C PHE A 65 -4.67 1.92 -14.33
N GLY A 66 -4.35 1.63 -13.06
CA GLY A 66 -4.78 2.42 -11.91
C GLY A 66 -4.12 3.81 -11.82
N TYR A 67 -4.75 4.70 -11.04
CA TYR A 67 -4.27 6.06 -10.82
C TYR A 67 -2.94 6.08 -10.06
N ASP A 68 -2.05 6.97 -10.49
CA ASP A 68 -0.75 7.23 -9.86
C ASP A 68 -0.91 7.69 -8.40
N GLU A 69 -2.01 8.40 -8.12
CA GLU A 69 -2.35 8.98 -6.82
C GLU A 69 -2.73 7.92 -5.79
N SER A 70 -3.11 6.73 -6.25
CA SER A 70 -3.47 5.60 -5.40
C SER A 70 -2.24 4.88 -4.84
N TRP A 71 -1.02 5.30 -5.18
CA TRP A 71 0.21 4.67 -4.71
C TRP A 71 0.77 5.38 -3.49
N VAL A 72 1.31 4.58 -2.57
CA VAL A 72 1.91 5.03 -1.33
C VAL A 72 3.18 5.81 -1.64
N ASN A 73 3.19 7.06 -1.22
CA ASN A 73 4.33 7.95 -1.41
C ASN A 73 4.67 8.68 -0.11
N LEU A 74 5.83 8.34 0.45
CA LEU A 74 6.33 8.89 1.71
C LEU A 74 6.99 10.27 1.56
N ALA A 75 7.27 10.71 0.34
CA ALA A 75 8.08 11.90 0.08
C ALA A 75 7.26 13.19 -0.16
N GLY A 76 5.94 13.13 -0.02
CA GLY A 76 5.03 14.24 -0.34
C GLY A 76 4.65 14.29 -1.82
N ASP A 77 4.18 15.44 -2.31
CA ASP A 77 3.68 15.60 -3.69
C ASP A 77 4.78 15.27 -4.73
N VAL A 78 4.74 14.06 -5.29
CA VAL A 78 5.59 13.68 -6.41
C VAL A 78 4.97 14.22 -7.69
N ASN A 79 5.82 14.81 -8.54
CA ASN A 79 5.39 15.18 -9.89
C ASN A 79 5.11 13.91 -10.70
N THR A 80 3.84 13.55 -10.84
CA THR A 80 3.37 12.38 -11.60
C THR A 80 3.72 12.45 -13.09
N ASN A 81 4.17 13.61 -13.60
CA ASN A 81 4.69 13.75 -14.96
C ASN A 81 6.17 13.38 -15.09
N ASP A 82 6.89 13.18 -13.98
CA ASP A 82 8.27 12.69 -14.01
C ASP A 82 8.27 11.17 -14.21
N LEU A 83 8.31 10.74 -15.47
CA LEU A 83 8.26 9.33 -15.83
C LEU A 83 9.43 8.51 -15.28
N GLU A 84 10.58 9.12 -15.01
CA GLU A 84 11.73 8.42 -14.43
C GLU A 84 11.45 8.09 -12.96
N VAL A 85 10.98 9.06 -12.18
CA VAL A 85 10.55 8.84 -10.79
C VAL A 85 9.41 7.84 -10.73
N MET A 86 8.39 8.04 -11.57
CA MET A 86 7.23 7.16 -11.61
C MET A 86 7.61 5.74 -12.06
N SER A 87 8.65 5.56 -12.88
CA SER A 87 9.15 4.24 -13.28
C SER A 87 9.52 3.36 -12.08
N ALA A 88 10.07 3.95 -11.02
CA ALA A 88 10.35 3.23 -9.78
C ALA A 88 9.03 2.76 -9.16
N PHE A 89 8.06 3.65 -8.94
CA PHE A 89 6.79 3.26 -8.34
C PHE A 89 6.01 2.25 -9.17
N TYR A 90 5.96 2.38 -10.50
CA TYR A 90 5.34 1.37 -11.36
C TYR A 90 5.94 -0.02 -11.14
N ASN A 91 7.27 -0.10 -11.08
CA ASN A 91 7.95 -1.38 -11.03
C ASN A 91 7.76 -2.12 -9.70
N TYR A 92 7.36 -1.41 -8.64
CA TYR A 92 7.31 -1.93 -7.29
C TYR A 92 5.90 -1.94 -6.67
N GLN A 93 5.05 -0.97 -7.02
CA GLN A 93 3.73 -0.76 -6.40
C GLN A 93 2.54 -0.88 -7.36
N GLU A 94 2.76 -0.87 -8.68
CA GLU A 94 1.64 -1.05 -9.59
C GLU A 94 1.05 -2.47 -9.45
N PRO A 95 -0.29 -2.63 -9.40
CA PRO A 95 -0.91 -3.90 -9.02
C PRO A 95 -0.45 -5.16 -9.75
N PHE A 96 -0.25 -5.09 -11.07
CA PHE A 96 0.29 -6.22 -11.83
C PHE A 96 1.72 -6.54 -11.42
N SER A 97 2.55 -5.51 -11.20
CA SER A 97 3.94 -5.64 -10.78
C SER A 97 4.07 -6.19 -9.36
N CYS A 98 3.24 -5.74 -8.40
CA CYS A 98 3.15 -6.31 -7.05
C CYS A 98 2.91 -7.82 -7.10
N GLU A 99 1.90 -8.22 -7.86
CA GLU A 99 1.49 -9.62 -7.92
C GLU A 99 2.53 -10.50 -8.65
N CYS A 100 3.16 -9.96 -9.70
CA CYS A 100 4.30 -10.63 -10.35
C CYS A 100 5.47 -10.84 -9.39
N ARG A 101 5.81 -9.85 -8.57
CA ARG A 101 6.91 -9.96 -7.60
C ARG A 101 6.60 -10.96 -6.50
N ALA A 102 5.38 -10.95 -5.97
CA ALA A 102 4.96 -11.88 -4.93
C ALA A 102 5.03 -13.34 -5.42
N PHE A 103 4.42 -13.66 -6.57
CA PHE A 103 4.51 -15.00 -7.14
C PHE A 103 5.93 -15.34 -7.61
N GLY A 104 6.69 -14.37 -8.12
CA GLY A 104 8.10 -14.53 -8.43
C GLY A 104 8.92 -14.95 -7.20
N ARG A 105 8.66 -14.35 -6.04
CA ARG A 105 9.33 -14.68 -4.76
C ARG A 105 9.00 -16.10 -4.33
N LEU A 106 7.74 -16.50 -4.43
CA LEU A 106 7.29 -17.85 -4.11
C LEU A 106 7.98 -18.90 -4.99
N GLN A 107 8.10 -18.66 -6.29
CA GLN A 107 8.80 -19.54 -7.24
C GLN A 107 10.30 -19.59 -6.98
N GLU A 108 10.93 -18.44 -6.75
CA GLU A 108 12.37 -18.33 -6.47
C GLU A 108 12.75 -19.08 -5.19
N ALA A 109 11.93 -18.95 -4.14
CA ALA A 109 12.18 -19.55 -2.83
C ALA A 109 11.70 -21.01 -2.72
N GLY A 110 10.87 -21.49 -3.67
CA GLY A 110 10.33 -22.85 -3.66
C GLY A 110 9.19 -23.06 -2.66
N TYR A 111 8.39 -22.02 -2.40
CA TYR A 111 7.26 -22.01 -1.44
C TYR A 111 5.91 -21.75 -2.13
N GLU A 112 5.77 -22.18 -3.39
CA GLU A 112 4.54 -21.99 -4.18
C GLU A 112 3.29 -22.60 -3.51
N GLU A 113 3.46 -23.51 -2.55
CA GLU A 113 2.35 -24.08 -1.78
C GLU A 113 1.64 -23.09 -0.85
N LEU A 114 2.26 -21.95 -0.51
CA LEU A 114 1.65 -20.92 0.38
C LEU A 114 0.51 -20.14 -0.28
N ALA A 115 0.43 -20.17 -1.62
CA ALA A 115 -0.61 -19.50 -2.40
C ALA A 115 -1.24 -20.46 -3.41
N ILE A 116 -2.30 -20.00 -4.08
CA ILE A 116 -2.77 -20.71 -5.27
C ILE A 116 -1.67 -20.79 -6.32
N ARG A 117 -1.71 -21.84 -7.15
CA ARG A 117 -0.68 -22.00 -8.17
C ARG A 117 -0.78 -20.89 -9.21
N CYS A 118 0.34 -20.21 -9.44
CA CYS A 118 0.51 -19.21 -10.51
C CYS A 118 1.32 -19.82 -11.65
N PHE A 119 0.78 -19.76 -12.86
CA PHE A 119 1.38 -20.38 -14.05
C PHE A 119 2.22 -19.40 -14.88
N GLY A 120 2.20 -18.12 -14.53
CA GLY A 120 2.92 -17.07 -15.23
C GLY A 120 2.03 -15.91 -15.67
N TYR A 121 2.66 -14.85 -16.15
CA TYR A 121 1.95 -13.69 -16.69
C TYR A 121 1.71 -13.87 -18.21
N LEU A 122 0.73 -13.15 -18.76
CA LEU A 122 0.53 -13.00 -20.19
C LEU A 122 0.24 -11.55 -20.55
N LEU A 123 0.49 -11.22 -21.81
CA LEU A 123 0.07 -9.98 -22.45
C LEU A 123 -1.01 -10.37 -23.46
N LEU A 124 -2.20 -9.79 -23.39
CA LEU A 124 -3.24 -10.08 -24.37
C LEU A 124 -2.85 -9.47 -25.71
N ASP A 125 -2.84 -10.30 -26.76
CA ASP A 125 -2.72 -9.77 -28.12
C ASP A 125 -4.02 -9.02 -28.52
N GLU A 126 -3.96 -8.22 -29.58
CA GLU A 126 -5.12 -7.44 -30.05
C GLU A 126 -6.32 -8.33 -30.42
N GLN A 127 -6.08 -9.54 -30.90
CA GLN A 127 -7.16 -10.46 -31.29
C GLN A 127 -7.90 -10.96 -30.05
N HIS A 128 -7.18 -11.33 -29.00
CA HIS A 128 -7.75 -11.82 -27.75
C HIS A 128 -8.35 -10.70 -26.91
N GLU A 129 -7.77 -9.50 -26.92
CA GLU A 129 -8.38 -8.31 -26.33
C GLU A 129 -9.75 -8.02 -26.98
N ARG A 130 -9.84 -7.98 -28.32
CA ARG A 130 -11.12 -7.80 -29.03
C ARG A 130 -12.10 -8.93 -28.73
N ALA A 131 -11.67 -10.19 -28.79
CA ALA A 131 -12.53 -11.34 -28.52
C ALA A 131 -13.12 -11.32 -27.09
N MET A 132 -12.33 -10.86 -26.11
CA MET A 132 -12.77 -10.67 -24.73
C MET A 132 -13.81 -9.55 -24.63
N MET A 133 -13.50 -8.37 -25.18
CA MET A 133 -14.40 -7.22 -25.16
C MET A 133 -15.73 -7.51 -25.88
N ASP A 134 -15.70 -8.21 -27.01
CA ASP A 134 -16.92 -8.58 -27.74
C ASP A 134 -17.80 -9.55 -26.94
N ARG A 135 -17.19 -10.60 -26.37
CA ARG A 135 -17.91 -11.62 -25.58
C ARG A 135 -18.59 -11.02 -24.35
N PHE A 136 -17.90 -10.11 -23.68
CA PHE A 136 -18.35 -9.49 -22.43
C PHE A 136 -18.83 -8.05 -22.60
N SER A 137 -19.23 -7.68 -23.82
CA SER A 137 -19.71 -6.33 -24.16
C SER A 137 -20.89 -5.84 -23.30
N HIS A 138 -21.67 -6.76 -22.75
CA HIS A 138 -22.78 -6.47 -21.85
C HIS A 138 -22.33 -6.03 -20.43
N LEU A 139 -21.06 -6.22 -20.07
CA LEU A 139 -20.51 -5.86 -18.77
C LEU A 139 -19.88 -4.45 -18.75
N ASN A 140 -19.69 -3.80 -19.91
CA ASN A 140 -19.03 -2.50 -20.04
C ASN A 140 -17.65 -2.46 -19.32
N LEU A 141 -16.80 -3.45 -19.61
CA LEU A 141 -15.48 -3.56 -19.00
C LEU A 141 -14.62 -2.31 -19.27
N ASP A 142 -13.93 -1.83 -18.25
CA ASP A 142 -12.99 -0.71 -18.35
C ASP A 142 -11.64 -1.07 -17.72
N PHE A 143 -10.56 -0.75 -18.42
CA PHE A 143 -9.20 -1.00 -17.95
C PHE A 143 -8.48 0.26 -17.52
N ASN A 144 -9.10 1.43 -17.57
CA ASN A 144 -8.54 2.69 -17.12
C ASN A 144 -9.06 3.06 -15.73
N GLY A 145 -8.17 3.51 -14.85
CA GLY A 145 -8.49 3.85 -13.47
C GLY A 145 -8.64 2.62 -12.59
N ASP A 146 -9.53 2.72 -11.61
CA ASP A 146 -9.88 1.65 -10.67
C ASP A 146 -11.40 1.39 -10.66
N ASP A 147 -11.85 0.51 -9.77
CA ASP A 147 -13.27 0.16 -9.68
C ASP A 147 -14.16 1.29 -9.11
N GLU A 148 -13.59 2.22 -8.34
CA GLU A 148 -14.34 3.35 -7.78
C GLU A 148 -14.56 4.45 -8.84
N TRP A 149 -13.55 4.66 -9.69
CA TRP A 149 -13.57 5.68 -10.74
C TRP A 149 -13.16 5.08 -12.10
N PRO A 150 -13.97 4.18 -12.70
CA PRO A 150 -13.60 3.55 -13.96
C PRO A 150 -13.65 4.57 -15.11
N GLY A 151 -12.56 4.66 -15.88
CA GLY A 151 -12.51 5.41 -17.13
C GLY A 151 -12.49 6.93 -17.02
N ASP A 152 -12.28 7.51 -15.82
CA ASP A 152 -12.25 8.97 -15.65
C ASP A 152 -11.08 9.61 -16.43
N GLU A 153 -9.93 8.93 -16.44
CA GLU A 153 -8.75 9.33 -17.20
C GLU A 153 -8.21 8.18 -18.04
N ASP A 154 -7.67 8.47 -19.23
CA ASP A 154 -7.00 7.47 -20.08
C ASP A 154 -5.59 7.16 -19.56
N MET A 155 -5.55 6.43 -18.44
CA MET A 155 -4.32 6.03 -17.76
C MET A 155 -3.45 5.14 -18.63
N ARG A 156 -4.05 4.24 -19.43
CA ARG A 156 -3.35 3.32 -20.32
C ARG A 156 -2.51 4.06 -21.36
N SER A 157 -3.05 5.12 -21.97
CA SER A 157 -2.34 5.89 -23.00
C SER A 157 -1.17 6.73 -22.48
N ARG A 158 -0.97 6.81 -21.15
CA ARG A 158 0.21 7.48 -20.57
C ARG A 158 1.51 6.68 -20.75
N PHE A 159 1.41 5.38 -21.06
CA PHE A 159 2.56 4.46 -21.18
C PHE A 159 2.73 3.93 -22.59
N LEU A 160 2.73 4.82 -23.58
CA LEU A 160 2.89 4.40 -24.98
C LEU A 160 4.17 3.59 -25.18
N GLY A 161 4.05 2.48 -25.89
CA GLY A 161 5.17 1.67 -26.34
C GLY A 161 5.98 2.37 -27.43
N ARG A 162 7.05 1.72 -27.89
CA ARG A 162 7.98 2.27 -28.91
C ARG A 162 7.31 2.67 -30.22
N ASP A 163 6.22 2.01 -30.57
CA ASP A 163 5.43 2.27 -31.78
C ASP A 163 4.30 3.28 -31.57
N GLY A 164 4.22 3.88 -30.37
CA GLY A 164 3.19 4.85 -30.00
C GLY A 164 1.84 4.23 -29.65
N ARG A 165 1.72 2.89 -29.61
CA ARG A 165 0.48 2.23 -29.18
C ARG A 165 0.39 2.18 -27.65
N PRO A 166 -0.83 2.21 -27.08
CA PRO A 166 -1.03 1.89 -25.67
C PRO A 166 -0.54 0.47 -25.37
N PRO A 167 -0.06 0.20 -24.15
CA PRO A 167 0.47 -1.12 -23.76
C PRO A 167 -0.62 -2.19 -23.81
N PRO A 168 -0.29 -3.48 -23.99
CA PRO A 168 -1.27 -4.56 -23.93
C PRO A 168 -1.93 -4.66 -22.56
N ILE A 169 -3.17 -5.19 -22.50
CA ILE A 169 -3.76 -5.59 -21.22
C ILE A 169 -2.92 -6.74 -20.64
N ARG A 170 -2.49 -6.56 -19.40
CA ARG A 170 -1.61 -7.48 -18.69
C ARG A 170 -2.45 -8.42 -17.83
N GLY A 171 -2.07 -9.69 -17.77
CA GLY A 171 -2.77 -10.66 -16.96
C GLY A 171 -1.90 -11.72 -16.33
N ILE A 172 -2.43 -12.40 -15.33
CA ILE A 172 -1.77 -13.52 -14.64
C ILE A 172 -2.69 -14.74 -14.70
N VAL A 173 -2.12 -15.86 -15.15
CA VAL A 173 -2.83 -17.14 -15.26
C VAL A 173 -2.65 -17.91 -13.95
N LYS A 174 -3.77 -18.23 -13.30
CA LYS A 174 -3.82 -18.83 -11.98
C LYS A 174 -4.65 -20.10 -11.98
N GLU A 175 -4.44 -20.91 -10.96
CA GLU A 175 -5.29 -22.06 -10.66
C GLU A 175 -6.75 -21.63 -10.51
N PHE A 176 -7.64 -22.32 -11.22
CA PHE A 176 -9.07 -22.17 -11.01
C PHE A 176 -9.51 -23.17 -9.94
N GLY A 177 -10.11 -22.66 -8.86
CA GLY A 177 -10.61 -23.47 -7.75
C GLY A 177 -11.90 -22.90 -7.18
N PRO A 178 -12.64 -23.69 -6.39
CA PRO A 178 -13.77 -23.18 -5.64
C PRO A 178 -13.29 -22.21 -4.55
N GLY A 179 -14.11 -21.20 -4.26
CA GLY A 179 -13.97 -20.42 -3.03
C GLY A 179 -14.21 -21.29 -1.80
N ASP A 180 -13.63 -20.91 -0.67
CA ASP A 180 -13.82 -21.63 0.58
C ASP A 180 -15.11 -21.21 1.29
N GLU A 181 -16.18 -21.97 1.10
CA GLU A 181 -17.49 -21.71 1.73
C GLU A 181 -17.58 -22.17 3.21
N ASP A 182 -16.55 -22.81 3.76
CA ASP A 182 -16.58 -23.34 5.13
C ASP A 182 -15.23 -23.14 5.82
N LEU A 183 -15.01 -21.91 6.32
CA LEU A 183 -13.83 -21.62 7.13
C LEU A 183 -13.94 -22.38 8.46
N ARG A 184 -12.94 -23.22 8.73
CA ARG A 184 -12.81 -23.98 9.98
C ARG A 184 -11.59 -23.52 10.75
N ALA A 185 -11.62 -23.65 12.06
CA ALA A 185 -10.47 -23.33 12.93
C ALA A 185 -9.16 -24.02 12.49
N ARG A 186 -9.23 -25.23 11.92
CA ARG A 186 -8.05 -25.90 11.37
C ARG A 186 -7.47 -25.15 10.16
N ASN A 187 -8.31 -24.66 9.27
CA ASN A 187 -7.90 -23.93 8.07
C ASN A 187 -7.36 -22.56 8.45
N MET A 188 -7.99 -21.87 9.41
CA MET A 188 -7.52 -20.57 9.90
C MET A 188 -6.15 -20.64 10.59
N ARG A 189 -5.87 -21.69 11.38
CA ARG A 189 -4.51 -21.92 11.92
C ARG A 189 -3.48 -22.23 10.84
N ARG A 190 -3.89 -22.79 9.70
CA ARG A 190 -2.99 -22.99 8.56
C ARG A 190 -2.74 -21.64 7.87
N LEU A 191 -3.80 -20.91 7.55
CA LEU A 191 -3.71 -19.60 6.92
C LEU A 191 -2.87 -18.61 7.73
N LEU A 192 -3.03 -18.53 9.05
CA LEU A 192 -2.19 -17.68 9.89
C LEU A 192 -0.70 -18.06 9.79
N ARG A 193 -0.38 -19.36 9.75
CA ARG A 193 1.00 -19.82 9.53
C ARG A 193 1.49 -19.50 8.12
N ASP A 194 0.61 -19.51 7.13
CA ASP A 194 0.94 -19.15 5.76
C ASP A 194 1.22 -17.64 5.66
N VAL A 195 0.43 -16.78 6.33
CA VAL A 195 0.69 -15.33 6.48
C VAL A 195 2.07 -15.08 7.09
N ILE A 196 2.39 -15.73 8.21
CA ILE A 196 3.71 -15.61 8.86
C ILE A 196 4.84 -16.02 7.90
N GLN A 197 4.67 -17.13 7.18
CA GLN A 197 5.67 -17.61 6.21
C GLN A 197 5.83 -16.66 5.02
N LEU A 198 4.75 -16.04 4.53
CA LEU A 198 4.81 -15.02 3.47
C LEU A 198 5.61 -13.80 3.93
N GLN A 199 5.38 -13.31 5.15
CA GLN A 199 6.19 -12.22 5.72
C GLN A 199 7.66 -12.62 5.88
N GLN A 200 7.94 -13.88 6.26
CA GLN A 200 9.31 -14.40 6.30
C GLN A 200 9.99 -14.46 4.93
N LEU A 201 9.22 -14.53 3.84
CA LEU A 201 9.73 -14.41 2.48
C LEU A 201 9.88 -12.94 2.02
N GLY A 202 9.58 -11.99 2.89
CA GLY A 202 9.60 -10.56 2.60
C GLY A 202 8.40 -10.11 1.75
N ILE A 203 7.25 -10.79 1.88
CA ILE A 203 5.98 -10.42 1.25
C ILE A 203 5.02 -9.95 2.37
N ILE A 204 4.63 -8.68 2.34
CA ILE A 204 3.70 -8.06 3.31
C ILE A 204 2.56 -7.36 2.56
N GLN A 205 1.55 -6.87 3.27
CA GLN A 205 0.36 -6.22 2.68
C GLN A 205 -0.46 -7.18 1.81
N LEU A 206 -0.84 -8.30 2.42
CA LEU A 206 -1.39 -9.48 1.77
C LEU A 206 -2.88 -9.38 1.41
N ASP A 207 -3.59 -8.32 1.83
CA ASP A 207 -5.04 -8.15 1.65
C ASP A 207 -5.80 -9.39 2.17
N VAL A 208 -5.59 -9.72 3.45
CA VAL A 208 -6.11 -10.96 4.02
C VAL A 208 -7.62 -10.85 4.22
N ALA A 209 -8.38 -11.35 3.25
CA ALA A 209 -9.84 -11.38 3.31
C ALA A 209 -10.41 -12.73 2.86
N HIS A 210 -11.61 -13.05 3.35
CA HIS A 210 -12.29 -14.33 3.05
C HIS A 210 -12.52 -14.55 1.54
N PRO A 211 -12.96 -13.53 0.75
CA PRO A 211 -13.07 -13.66 -0.70
C PRO A 211 -11.75 -13.97 -1.42
N GLN A 212 -10.61 -13.67 -0.79
CA GLN A 212 -9.27 -13.91 -1.34
C GLN A 212 -8.73 -15.31 -1.00
N ILE A 213 -9.56 -16.20 -0.45
CA ILE A 213 -9.19 -17.58 -0.13
C ILE A 213 -9.83 -18.54 -1.13
N ILE A 214 -8.97 -19.15 -1.95
CA ILE A 214 -9.36 -20.17 -2.92
C ILE A 214 -8.71 -21.49 -2.53
N SER A 215 -9.52 -22.53 -2.32
CA SER A 215 -9.04 -23.86 -1.89
C SER A 215 -8.14 -23.80 -0.64
N GLY A 216 -8.45 -22.89 0.27
CA GLY A 216 -7.74 -22.70 1.53
C GLY A 216 -6.36 -22.07 1.42
N LYS A 217 -6.12 -21.29 0.37
CA LYS A 217 -4.90 -20.53 0.12
C LYS A 217 -5.21 -19.12 -0.37
N LEU A 218 -4.29 -18.18 -0.12
CA LEU A 218 -4.37 -16.82 -0.64
C LEU A 218 -4.23 -16.79 -2.17
N CYS A 219 -5.02 -15.94 -2.81
CA CYS A 219 -5.05 -15.84 -4.27
C CYS A 219 -4.70 -14.48 -4.87
N ASP A 220 -4.66 -13.42 -4.07
CA ASP A 220 -4.48 -12.04 -4.54
C ASP A 220 -3.27 -11.41 -3.85
N PHE A 221 -2.34 -10.89 -4.66
CA PHE A 221 -1.18 -10.13 -4.18
C PHE A 221 -1.03 -8.80 -4.92
N SER A 222 -2.14 -8.23 -5.39
CA SER A 222 -2.12 -6.97 -6.15
C SER A 222 -1.74 -5.75 -5.33
N THR A 223 -1.80 -5.83 -4.00
CA THR A 223 -1.30 -4.79 -3.07
C THR A 223 0.01 -5.18 -2.39
N ALA A 224 0.51 -6.39 -2.63
CA ALA A 224 1.60 -6.94 -1.83
C ALA A 224 2.91 -6.21 -2.06
N ILE A 225 3.57 -5.84 -0.96
CA ILE A 225 4.93 -5.31 -0.96
C ILE A 225 5.89 -6.49 -0.87
N THR A 226 6.74 -6.66 -1.90
CA THR A 226 7.74 -7.73 -1.95
C THR A 226 9.15 -7.16 -1.96
N VAL A 227 9.97 -7.51 -0.96
CA VAL A 227 11.37 -7.08 -0.82
C VAL A 227 12.22 -7.61 -1.99
N PRO A 228 13.07 -6.76 -2.62
CA PRO A 228 13.34 -5.37 -2.25
C PRO A 228 12.28 -4.38 -2.75
N HIS A 229 11.85 -3.40 -1.94
CA HIS A 229 10.81 -2.43 -2.32
C HIS A 229 11.20 -1.03 -1.85
N PHE A 230 10.82 0.05 -2.53
CA PHE A 230 11.20 1.42 -2.11
C PHE A 230 10.65 1.86 -0.74
N LEU A 231 9.71 1.09 -0.17
CA LEU A 231 9.22 1.28 1.20
C LEU A 231 10.04 0.49 2.23
N THR A 232 10.84 -0.48 1.80
CA THR A 232 11.66 -1.33 2.69
C THR A 232 13.16 -1.17 2.43
N ASN A 233 13.53 -0.52 1.33
CA ASN A 233 14.88 -0.34 0.82
C ASN A 233 15.08 1.15 0.46
N PRO A 234 15.65 1.96 1.37
CA PRO A 234 15.88 3.39 1.16
C PRO A 234 16.56 3.75 -0.16
N GLU A 235 17.50 2.91 -0.59
CA GLU A 235 18.29 3.07 -1.82
C GLU A 235 17.45 2.97 -3.10
N LEU A 236 16.26 2.38 -3.03
CA LEU A 236 15.34 2.26 -4.16
C LEU A 236 14.33 3.41 -4.23
N ASN A 237 14.27 4.27 -3.22
CA ASN A 237 13.31 5.36 -3.17
C ASN A 237 13.96 6.67 -3.63
N PRO A 238 13.69 7.15 -4.87
CA PRO A 238 14.34 8.34 -5.41
C PRO A 238 13.95 9.62 -4.67
N CYS A 239 12.87 9.59 -3.88
CA CYS A 239 12.32 10.77 -3.21
C CYS A 239 12.54 10.74 -1.69
N LEU A 240 13.18 9.69 -1.14
CA LEU A 240 13.37 9.56 0.30
C LEU A 240 14.51 10.46 0.79
N THR A 241 14.19 11.34 1.74
CA THR A 241 15.20 12.13 2.44
C THR A 241 15.77 11.36 3.63
N PRO A 242 17.01 11.67 4.10
CA PRO A 242 17.58 11.02 5.29
C PRO A 242 16.69 11.12 6.53
N GLU A 243 15.96 12.23 6.69
CA GLU A 243 15.04 12.45 7.81
C GLU A 243 13.81 11.54 7.75
N SER A 244 13.41 11.12 6.55
CA SER A 244 12.22 10.30 6.30
C SER A 244 12.45 8.79 6.46
N ILE A 245 13.69 8.33 6.66
CA ILE A 245 14.02 6.90 6.84
C ILE A 245 13.26 6.33 8.05
N SER A 246 13.24 7.04 9.17
CA SER A 246 12.51 6.59 10.37
C SER A 246 11.00 6.49 10.16
N THR A 247 10.43 7.37 9.32
CA THR A 247 9.02 7.32 8.92
C THR A 247 8.76 6.09 8.05
N MET A 248 9.66 5.80 7.10
CA MET A 248 9.58 4.63 6.23
C MET A 248 9.66 3.31 7.01
N GLU A 249 10.58 3.21 7.98
CA GLU A 249 10.69 2.04 8.86
C GLU A 249 9.42 1.83 9.66
N ARG A 250 8.85 2.91 10.21
CA ARG A 250 7.59 2.86 10.93
C ARG A 250 6.43 2.44 10.03
N GLU A 251 6.32 3.01 8.83
CA GLU A 251 5.27 2.65 7.87
C GLU A 251 5.36 1.17 7.50
N THR A 252 6.58 0.67 7.24
CA THR A 252 6.80 -0.76 6.97
C THR A 252 6.32 -1.63 8.12
N PHE A 253 6.61 -1.23 9.36
CA PHE A 253 6.15 -1.94 10.55
C PHE A 253 4.62 -1.93 10.66
N ASP A 254 3.99 -0.77 10.47
CA ASP A 254 2.53 -0.61 10.55
C ASP A 254 1.84 -1.46 9.45
N ILE A 255 2.36 -1.45 8.22
CA ILE A 255 1.88 -2.31 7.12
C ILE A 255 2.05 -3.79 7.44
N SER A 256 3.21 -4.19 8.00
CA SER A 256 3.45 -5.58 8.38
C SER A 256 2.51 -6.05 9.50
N CYS A 257 2.14 -5.15 10.42
CA CYS A 257 1.16 -5.44 11.45
C CYS A 257 -0.26 -5.59 10.88
N ASN A 258 -0.57 -4.84 9.81
CA ASN A 258 -1.89 -4.83 9.20
C ASN A 258 -2.33 -6.20 8.67
N ASP A 259 -1.42 -7.03 8.13
CA ASP A 259 -1.75 -8.39 7.68
C ASP A 259 -2.37 -9.25 8.80
N TYR A 260 -1.91 -9.07 10.04
CA TYR A 260 -2.43 -9.79 11.20
C TYR A 260 -3.77 -9.22 11.67
N TRP A 261 -3.96 -7.90 11.54
CA TRP A 261 -5.25 -7.28 11.83
C TRP A 261 -6.31 -7.68 10.80
N GLU A 262 -5.97 -7.69 9.52
CA GLU A 262 -6.85 -8.17 8.45
C GLU A 262 -7.22 -9.65 8.65
N PHE A 263 -6.26 -10.49 9.07
CA PHE A 263 -6.56 -11.87 9.45
C PHE A 263 -7.61 -11.95 10.58
N ASP A 264 -7.44 -11.16 11.65
CA ASP A 264 -8.39 -11.13 12.76
C ASP A 264 -9.75 -10.57 12.33
N ASP A 265 -9.78 -9.50 11.53
CA ASP A 265 -10.99 -8.87 11.00
C ASP A 265 -11.77 -9.82 10.08
N MET A 266 -11.06 -10.60 9.26
CA MET A 266 -11.65 -11.67 8.45
C MET A 266 -12.31 -12.73 9.34
N VAL A 267 -11.62 -13.22 10.38
CA VAL A 267 -12.19 -14.20 11.33
C VAL A 267 -13.41 -13.63 12.05
N HIS A 268 -13.36 -12.36 12.45
CA HIS A 268 -14.47 -11.68 13.09
C HIS A 268 -15.69 -11.56 12.18
N SER A 269 -15.48 -11.09 10.95
CA SER A 269 -16.53 -10.95 9.94
C SER A 269 -17.20 -12.30 9.65
N TRP A 270 -16.40 -13.36 9.50
CA TRP A 270 -16.90 -14.72 9.34
C TRP A 270 -17.77 -15.16 10.53
N ASN A 271 -17.30 -14.94 11.76
CA ASN A 271 -18.03 -15.34 12.96
C ASN A 271 -19.37 -14.60 13.14
N MET A 272 -19.44 -13.33 12.70
CA MET A 272 -20.69 -12.57 12.70
C MET A 272 -21.75 -13.20 11.80
N GLU A 273 -21.36 -13.78 10.68
CA GLU A 273 -22.26 -14.44 9.74
C GLU A 273 -22.56 -15.91 10.14
N HIS A 274 -21.71 -16.50 10.97
CA HIS A 274 -21.72 -17.93 11.30
C HIS A 274 -21.73 -18.22 12.82
N GLU A 275 -22.65 -17.60 13.57
CA GLU A 275 -22.73 -17.68 15.04
C GLU A 275 -22.64 -19.11 15.63
N LYS A 276 -23.07 -20.13 14.89
CA LYS A 276 -23.05 -21.54 15.36
C LYS A 276 -21.70 -22.24 15.20
N ASN A 277 -20.80 -21.69 14.40
CA ASN A 277 -19.51 -22.27 14.01
C ASN A 277 -18.36 -21.29 14.27
N GLU A 278 -18.39 -20.62 15.42
CA GLU A 278 -17.39 -19.61 15.79
C GLU A 278 -15.95 -20.17 15.73
N ILE A 279 -15.08 -19.41 15.09
CA ILE A 279 -13.65 -19.65 15.00
C ILE A 279 -12.94 -18.82 16.07
N SER A 280 -12.25 -19.50 17.00
CA SER A 280 -11.49 -18.87 18.08
C SER A 280 -9.98 -18.72 17.77
N VAL A 281 -9.62 -18.57 16.50
CA VAL A 281 -8.23 -18.47 16.03
C VAL A 281 -7.94 -17.00 15.75
N HIS A 282 -6.94 -16.45 16.44
CA HIS A 282 -6.57 -15.04 16.32
C HIS A 282 -5.07 -14.89 16.18
N ALA A 283 -4.64 -13.86 15.47
CA ALA A 283 -3.25 -13.42 15.40
C ALA A 283 -2.84 -12.69 16.68
N PHE A 284 -3.73 -11.86 17.25
CA PHE A 284 -3.45 -11.14 18.50
C PHE A 284 -4.22 -11.71 19.71
N PRO A 285 -3.67 -11.58 20.93
CA PRO A 285 -4.37 -11.93 22.15
C PRO A 285 -5.67 -11.12 22.29
N GLY A 286 -6.80 -11.82 22.41
CA GLY A 286 -8.13 -11.20 22.51
C GLY A 286 -8.85 -10.99 21.18
N GLY A 287 -8.23 -11.34 20.03
CA GLY A 287 -8.83 -11.19 18.71
C GLY A 287 -8.98 -9.74 18.29
N THR A 288 -9.94 -9.48 17.39
CA THR A 288 -10.23 -8.14 16.89
C THR A 288 -10.48 -7.16 18.03
N TYR A 289 -9.58 -6.17 18.13
CA TYR A 289 -9.72 -4.96 18.92
C TYR A 289 -10.01 -5.14 20.44
N PRO A 290 -9.03 -4.88 21.31
CA PRO A 290 -9.19 -3.76 22.23
C PRO A 290 -8.96 -2.48 21.42
N LYS A 291 -9.98 -1.64 21.27
CA LYS A 291 -9.77 -0.24 20.86
C LYS A 291 -8.66 0.31 21.74
N ILE A 292 -7.54 0.68 21.12
CA ILE A 292 -6.37 1.28 21.74
C ILE A 292 -5.42 0.22 22.35
N TYR A 293 -4.65 -0.49 21.51
CA TYR A 293 -3.21 -0.53 21.83
C TYR A 293 -2.71 0.88 21.52
N ASN A 294 -2.34 1.62 22.55
CA ASN A 294 -1.71 2.91 22.34
C ASN A 294 -0.32 2.60 21.80
N LEU A 295 -0.14 2.52 20.48
CA LEU A 295 1.16 2.23 19.88
C LEU A 295 2.20 3.34 20.17
N ARG A 296 1.78 4.48 20.76
CA ARG A 296 2.70 5.47 21.35
C ARG A 296 3.24 5.05 22.73
N ASN A 297 2.59 4.09 23.38
CA ASN A 297 3.06 3.43 24.59
C ASN A 297 3.96 2.26 24.20
N TRP A 298 5.27 2.49 24.28
CA TRP A 298 6.31 1.53 23.94
C TRP A 298 6.14 0.16 24.61
N PHE A 299 5.55 0.08 25.80
CA PHE A 299 5.33 -1.19 26.49
C PHE A 299 4.25 -2.08 25.84
N GLU A 300 3.24 -1.47 25.22
CA GLU A 300 2.21 -2.20 24.48
C GLU A 300 2.72 -2.62 23.10
N LEU A 301 3.56 -1.79 22.47
CA LEU A 301 4.30 -2.13 21.26
C LEU A 301 5.26 -3.30 21.51
N GLU A 302 6.07 -3.25 22.58
CA GLU A 302 6.94 -4.36 22.99
C GLU A 302 6.13 -5.62 23.30
N GLY A 303 4.93 -5.50 23.88
CA GLY A 303 4.05 -6.64 24.15
C GLY A 303 3.53 -7.31 22.88
N ALA A 304 3.04 -6.51 21.93
CA ALA A 304 2.57 -7.00 20.63
C ALA A 304 3.74 -7.58 19.82
N GLN A 305 4.86 -6.87 19.76
CA GLN A 305 6.07 -7.30 19.06
C GLN A 305 6.63 -8.59 19.67
N LYS A 306 6.72 -8.68 21.00
CA LYS A 306 7.14 -9.92 21.67
C LYS A 306 6.19 -11.08 21.39
N HIS A 307 4.89 -10.84 21.21
CA HIS A 307 3.94 -11.91 20.90
C HIS A 307 4.11 -12.43 19.47
N VAL A 308 4.21 -11.51 18.50
CA VAL A 308 4.51 -11.83 17.10
C VAL A 308 5.88 -12.52 17.01
N ASP A 309 6.88 -12.02 17.72
CA ASP A 309 8.22 -12.60 17.80
C ASP A 309 8.21 -13.97 18.49
N GLU A 310 7.41 -14.21 19.54
CA GLU A 310 7.33 -15.52 20.20
C GLU A 310 6.66 -16.59 19.32
N GLU A 311 5.65 -16.23 18.53
CA GLU A 311 5.05 -17.09 17.51
C GLU A 311 6.03 -17.31 16.33
N ALA A 312 6.69 -16.25 15.85
CA ALA A 312 7.65 -16.31 14.74
C ALA A 312 8.96 -17.04 15.11
N CYS A 313 9.45 -16.90 16.35
CA CYS A 313 10.70 -17.53 16.85
C CYS A 313 10.55 -19.03 17.16
N ARG A 314 9.32 -19.59 17.13
CA ARG A 314 9.11 -21.05 17.18
C ARG A 314 9.35 -21.74 15.83
N LEU A 315 9.58 -20.97 14.76
CA LEU A 315 9.99 -21.44 13.44
C LEU A 315 11.43 -20.96 13.15
N PRO A 316 12.19 -21.61 12.23
CA PRO A 316 13.61 -21.32 12.05
C PRO A 316 13.86 -19.85 11.68
N VAL A 317 14.46 -19.10 12.59
CA VAL A 317 14.74 -17.66 12.52
C VAL A 317 15.73 -17.35 11.39
N GLY A 318 15.35 -16.48 10.45
CA GLY A 318 16.25 -16.08 9.38
C GLY A 318 15.76 -14.94 8.49
N VAL A 319 15.27 -13.83 9.06
CA VAL A 319 14.94 -12.64 8.23
C VAL A 319 15.31 -11.32 8.92
N TRP A 320 15.05 -11.16 10.21
CA TRP A 320 15.32 -9.87 10.89
C TRP A 320 16.79 -9.57 11.19
N HIS A 321 17.73 -10.49 10.90
CA HIS A 321 19.18 -10.25 11.03
C HIS A 321 19.94 -10.39 9.70
N HIS A 322 19.23 -10.64 8.58
CA HIS A 322 19.90 -10.91 7.29
C HIS A 322 20.02 -9.69 6.37
N CYS A 323 19.41 -8.54 6.71
CA CYS A 323 19.60 -7.30 5.97
C CYS A 323 21.00 -6.67 6.09
N GLU A 324 21.85 -7.10 7.04
CA GLU A 324 23.24 -6.59 7.14
C GLU A 324 24.26 -7.39 6.30
N HIS A 325 23.92 -8.55 5.71
CA HIS A 325 24.94 -9.45 5.14
C HIS A 325 24.83 -9.77 3.63
N LEU A 326 23.85 -9.23 2.91
CA LEU A 326 23.79 -9.35 1.45
C LEU A 326 24.48 -8.15 0.75
N LEU A 327 25.79 -8.03 0.97
CA LEU A 327 26.69 -7.22 0.14
C LEU A 327 27.95 -8.02 -0.18
N ILE A 328 27.86 -8.97 -1.12
CA ILE A 328 29.04 -9.44 -1.85
C ILE A 328 28.67 -9.64 -3.33
N SER A 329 29.31 -8.82 -4.18
CA SER A 329 29.27 -8.89 -5.64
C SER A 329 30.00 -10.14 -6.18
N PRO A 330 29.62 -10.71 -7.36
CA PRO A 330 30.30 -11.87 -7.92
C PRO A 330 31.45 -11.47 -8.86
N SER A 331 32.69 -11.90 -8.53
CA SER A 331 33.82 -12.23 -9.42
C SER A 331 35.07 -12.37 -8.53
N SER A 332 35.86 -13.44 -8.50
CA SER A 332 36.53 -14.25 -9.54
C SER A 332 37.07 -15.55 -8.88
N PRO A 333 37.35 -16.65 -9.59
CA PRO A 333 37.74 -17.91 -8.97
C PRO A 333 39.26 -18.01 -8.81
N GLU A 334 39.76 -18.12 -7.57
CA GLU A 334 41.03 -18.80 -7.28
C GLU A 334 41.28 -18.92 -5.76
N GLY A 335 41.73 -20.09 -5.32
CA GLY A 335 42.46 -20.25 -4.05
C GLY A 335 41.66 -20.78 -2.86
N ARG A 336 41.86 -22.08 -2.57
CA ARG A 336 41.57 -22.70 -1.28
C ARG A 336 42.39 -22.03 -0.17
N GLU A 337 41.75 -21.60 0.91
CA GLU A 337 42.34 -21.67 2.25
C GLU A 337 41.26 -21.60 3.34
N SER A 338 41.38 -22.50 4.31
CA SER A 338 40.52 -22.65 5.48
C SER A 338 40.55 -21.41 6.37
N ARG A 339 39.38 -20.86 6.74
CA ARG A 339 39.26 -19.85 7.80
C ARG A 339 38.45 -20.37 8.99
N GLU A 340 39.16 -20.37 10.11
CA GLU A 340 38.70 -20.62 11.48
C GLU A 340 37.70 -19.52 11.90
N ILE A 341 36.51 -19.92 12.35
CA ILE A 341 35.48 -19.00 12.86
C ILE A 341 35.86 -18.60 14.29
N LYS A 342 36.24 -17.34 14.50
CA LYS A 342 36.35 -16.74 15.84
C LYS A 342 35.01 -16.14 16.25
N THR A 343 34.43 -16.68 17.32
CA THR A 343 33.23 -16.15 17.97
C THR A 343 33.56 -14.83 18.66
N VAL A 344 32.88 -13.74 18.30
CA VAL A 344 32.97 -12.44 18.99
C VAL A 344 31.83 -12.35 20.01
N LYS A 345 32.17 -12.13 21.28
CA LYS A 345 31.22 -11.83 22.36
C LYS A 345 30.87 -10.34 22.30
N ILE A 346 29.63 -10.00 21.97
CA ILE A 346 29.13 -8.62 22.08
C ILE A 346 28.63 -8.39 23.50
N THR A 347 29.04 -7.27 24.09
CA THR A 347 28.67 -6.85 25.45
C THR A 347 27.54 -5.83 25.35
N THR A 348 26.50 -6.00 26.15
CA THR A 348 25.29 -5.16 26.20
C THR A 348 25.64 -3.68 26.47
N ILE A 349 25.14 -2.76 25.63
CA ILE A 349 25.16 -1.32 25.90
C ILE A 349 23.82 -0.96 26.57
N LYS A 350 23.89 -0.33 27.74
CA LYS A 350 22.74 0.17 28.48
C LYS A 350 22.57 1.66 28.16
N ILE A 351 21.48 2.04 27.50
CA ILE A 351 21.13 3.44 27.25
C ILE A 351 20.03 3.81 28.25
N GLU A 352 20.30 4.79 29.11
CA GLU A 352 19.27 5.42 29.97
C GLU A 352 18.76 6.69 29.27
N ILE A 353 17.47 6.74 28.98
CA ILE A 353 16.78 7.94 28.49
C ILE A 353 15.83 8.43 29.59
N ILE A 354 15.91 9.73 29.89
CA ILE A 354 15.10 10.42 30.89
C ILE A 354 13.77 10.83 30.24
N SER A 355 12.66 10.39 30.83
CA SER A 355 11.28 10.72 30.43
C SER A 355 10.99 12.22 30.54
N VAL A 356 10.41 12.81 29.49
CA VAL A 356 9.76 14.13 29.53
C VAL A 356 8.25 13.92 29.42
N GLY A 357 7.49 14.53 30.34
CA GLY A 357 6.09 14.20 30.64
C GLY A 357 5.08 14.32 29.49
N SER A 358 3.97 13.59 29.63
CA SER A 358 2.83 13.55 28.71
C SER A 358 1.90 14.76 28.84
N ILE A 359 1.42 15.28 27.71
CA ILE A 359 0.28 16.19 27.65
C ILE A 359 -0.95 15.40 27.20
N GLU A 360 -2.01 15.44 27.99
CA GLU A 360 -3.30 14.81 27.70
C GLU A 360 -4.25 15.84 27.08
N ILE A 361 -4.81 15.54 25.91
CA ILE A 361 -5.79 16.41 25.22
C ILE A 361 -7.17 15.75 25.26
N ASP A 362 -8.10 16.38 25.98
CA ASP A 362 -9.51 15.96 26.04
C ASP A 362 -10.29 16.47 24.82
N TYR A 363 -10.37 15.61 23.79
CA TYR A 363 -11.10 15.88 22.55
C TYR A 363 -12.61 16.10 22.75
N SER A 364 -13.19 15.48 23.78
CA SER A 364 -14.61 15.64 24.15
C SER A 364 -14.92 17.03 24.70
N LYS A 365 -13.94 17.70 25.30
CA LYS A 365 -14.04 19.09 25.73
C LYS A 365 -13.86 20.05 24.54
N LEU A 366 -12.87 19.79 23.68
CA LEU A 366 -12.61 20.57 22.46
C LEU A 366 -13.83 20.58 21.51
N ARG A 367 -14.49 19.43 21.36
CA ARG A 367 -15.71 19.30 20.55
C ARG A 367 -16.91 20.07 21.13
N ARG A 368 -17.08 20.09 22.45
CA ARG A 368 -18.15 20.86 23.11
C ARG A 368 -17.92 22.36 22.97
N GLU A 369 -16.69 22.82 23.23
CA GLU A 369 -16.35 24.25 23.12
C GLU A 369 -16.50 24.77 21.68
N TYR A 370 -16.22 23.94 20.66
CA TYR A 370 -16.41 24.31 19.26
C TYR A 370 -17.89 24.41 18.86
N ILE A 371 -18.73 23.47 19.32
CA ILE A 371 -20.18 23.49 19.04
C ILE A 371 -20.85 24.71 19.70
N ASP A 372 -20.39 25.11 20.88
CA ASP A 372 -20.96 26.22 21.64
C ASP A 372 -20.46 27.61 21.17
N ALA A 373 -19.32 27.68 20.46
CA ALA A 373 -18.67 28.93 20.07
C ALA A 373 -19.08 29.48 18.69
N VAL A 374 -19.83 28.75 17.86
CA VAL A 374 -20.20 29.18 16.51
C VAL A 374 -21.65 29.71 16.48
N PRO A 375 -21.88 31.03 16.38
CA PRO A 375 -23.23 31.57 16.24
C PRO A 375 -23.65 31.56 14.77
N GLY A 376 -24.51 30.61 14.39
CA GLY A 376 -25.06 30.51 13.03
C GLY A 376 -26.31 29.62 12.97
N PRO A 377 -27.20 29.81 11.97
CA PRO A 377 -28.53 29.20 11.99
C PRO A 377 -28.42 27.68 11.84
N ARG A 378 -29.28 26.96 12.58
CA ARG A 378 -29.37 25.50 12.61
C ARG A 378 -29.39 24.92 11.19
N TYR A 379 -28.31 24.27 10.80
CA TYR A 379 -28.23 23.50 9.56
C TYR A 379 -29.26 22.36 9.60
N ARG A 380 -30.13 22.31 8.59
CA ARG A 380 -30.93 21.14 8.30
C ARG A 380 -30.05 20.09 7.62
N HIS A 381 -30.32 18.84 7.96
CA HIS A 381 -29.70 17.64 7.42
C HIS A 381 -29.95 17.52 5.91
N ASP A 382 -29.01 17.99 5.10
CA ASP A 382 -28.86 17.57 3.70
C ASP A 382 -27.40 17.12 3.48
N GLY A 383 -27.14 15.83 3.75
CA GLY A 383 -26.20 14.95 3.05
C GLY A 383 -24.68 15.20 2.99
N ASN A 384 -24.15 16.42 3.09
CA ASN A 384 -22.74 16.68 2.81
C ASN A 384 -21.98 17.20 4.04
N LEU A 385 -21.08 16.37 4.56
CA LEU A 385 -20.03 16.79 5.52
C LEU A 385 -18.91 17.55 4.77
N PRO A 386 -18.28 18.57 5.38
CA PRO A 386 -17.15 19.25 4.77
C PRO A 386 -15.89 18.35 4.76
N PRO A 387 -14.96 18.58 3.83
CA PRO A 387 -13.72 17.80 3.73
C PRO A 387 -12.87 17.95 4.99
N PHE A 388 -12.26 16.85 5.42
CA PHE A 388 -11.43 16.69 6.61
C PHE A 388 -10.36 17.80 6.79
N LYS A 389 -9.87 18.35 5.66
CA LYS A 389 -8.91 19.45 5.59
C LYS A 389 -9.42 20.75 6.25
N ALA A 390 -10.69 21.10 6.06
CA ALA A 390 -11.28 22.31 6.65
C ALA A 390 -11.42 22.21 8.19
N LEU A 391 -11.62 20.99 8.71
CA LEU A 391 -11.70 20.72 10.15
C LEU A 391 -10.31 20.83 10.81
N ALA A 392 -9.28 20.33 10.13
CA ALA A 392 -7.89 20.38 10.59
C ALA A 392 -7.33 21.82 10.60
N GLU A 393 -7.60 22.60 9.54
CA GLU A 393 -7.17 24.00 9.43
C GLU A 393 -7.86 24.89 10.49
N ALA A 394 -9.15 24.68 10.75
CA ALA A 394 -9.87 25.39 11.80
C ALA A 394 -9.35 25.06 13.21
N ALA A 395 -9.00 23.80 13.48
CA ALA A 395 -8.40 23.38 14.75
C ALA A 395 -7.00 23.97 14.96
N HIS A 396 -6.20 24.06 13.91
CA HIS A 396 -4.85 24.63 13.95
C HIS A 396 -4.86 26.15 14.23
N HIS A 397 -5.78 26.88 13.61
CA HIS A 397 -5.95 28.32 13.84
C HIS A 397 -6.46 28.63 15.27
N HIS A 398 -7.34 27.80 15.83
CA HIS A 398 -7.85 28.00 17.19
C HIS A 398 -6.82 27.71 18.28
N LEU A 399 -5.86 26.82 18.01
CA LEU A 399 -4.77 26.48 18.93
C LEU A 399 -3.76 27.63 19.05
N LEU A 400 -3.49 28.35 17.96
CA LEU A 400 -2.56 29.48 17.91
C LEU A 400 -3.12 30.75 18.59
N VAL A 401 -4.44 30.93 18.62
CA VAL A 401 -5.08 32.11 19.24
C VAL A 401 -5.15 32.01 20.77
N ARG A 402 -4.99 30.82 21.37
CA ARG A 402 -5.09 30.61 22.84
C ARG A 402 -3.75 30.56 23.59
N LEU A 403 -2.62 30.49 22.90
CA LEU A 403 -1.30 30.45 23.53
C LEU A 403 -0.61 31.82 23.47
N ASP A 404 -1.01 32.71 24.38
CA ASP A 404 -0.32 33.98 24.62
C ASP A 404 0.71 33.79 25.76
N VAL A 405 1.76 33.00 25.50
CA VAL A 405 2.87 32.78 26.45
C VAL A 405 4.20 33.20 25.81
N PRO A 406 4.98 34.12 26.42
CA PRO A 406 6.27 34.52 25.89
C PRO A 406 7.29 33.37 25.95
N VAL A 407 7.92 33.10 24.81
CA VAL A 407 8.97 32.08 24.57
C VAL A 407 10.22 32.25 25.46
N SER A 408 10.33 33.33 26.24
CA SER A 408 11.44 33.59 27.16
C SER A 408 11.35 32.86 28.52
N SER A 409 10.32 32.06 28.78
CA SER A 409 10.11 31.37 30.07
C SER A 409 10.44 29.87 30.08
N LEU A 410 10.79 29.28 28.92
CA LEU A 410 11.28 27.91 28.84
C LEU A 410 12.81 27.91 28.83
N GLY A 411 13.40 27.92 30.02
CA GLY A 411 14.83 27.79 30.21
C GLY A 411 15.32 26.39 29.82
N ILE A 412 15.79 26.24 28.59
CA ILE A 412 16.59 25.09 28.14
C ILE A 412 17.78 25.62 27.35
N THR A 413 18.89 25.86 28.03
CA THR A 413 20.22 25.96 27.41
C THR A 413 20.91 24.61 27.55
N ALA A 414 20.97 23.84 26.47
CA ALA A 414 21.87 22.68 26.37
C ALA A 414 23.22 23.15 25.82
N ASP A 415 24.19 23.30 26.70
CA ASP A 415 25.56 23.67 26.36
C ASP A 415 26.36 22.39 26.04
N ILE A 416 26.66 22.19 24.75
CA ILE A 416 27.56 21.15 24.26
C ILE A 416 28.99 21.62 24.46
N ARG A 417 29.68 21.09 25.48
CA ARG A 417 31.13 20.79 25.52
C ARG A 417 31.58 20.44 26.94
N LYS A 418 31.99 19.18 27.17
CA LYS A 418 33.09 18.79 28.08
C LYS A 418 33.29 17.27 28.12
N LEU A 419 34.15 16.77 27.24
CA LEU A 419 35.04 15.64 27.53
C LEU A 419 36.39 15.93 26.87
N SER A 420 37.22 16.72 27.55
CA SER A 420 38.67 16.73 27.37
C SER A 420 39.33 17.56 28.48
N GLN A 421 40.00 16.85 29.39
CA GLN A 421 41.21 17.23 30.12
C GLN A 421 41.18 18.43 31.11
N ARG A 422 41.59 18.17 32.35
CA ARG A 422 42.10 19.15 33.35
C ARG A 422 43.63 19.29 33.18
N PRO A 423 44.37 20.24 33.84
CA PRO A 423 43.96 21.31 34.78
C PRO A 423 44.62 22.72 34.55
N GLU A 424 44.14 23.68 35.35
CA GLU A 424 44.84 24.84 35.96
C GLU A 424 44.38 26.30 35.65
N LYS A 425 44.01 26.98 36.76
CA LYS A 425 44.30 28.38 37.17
C LYS A 425 43.53 29.61 36.61
N ARG A 426 42.83 30.25 37.56
CA ARG A 426 42.77 31.70 37.93
C ARG A 426 41.96 32.74 37.11
N LEU A 427 41.07 33.41 37.89
CA LEU A 427 40.71 34.85 37.97
C LEU A 427 40.04 35.59 36.80
N GLY A 428 38.97 36.35 37.13
CA GLY A 428 38.65 37.63 36.46
C GLY A 428 37.16 38.05 36.48
N ARG A 429 36.86 39.19 37.11
CA ARG A 429 35.56 39.91 37.14
C ARG A 429 35.32 40.77 35.86
N PHE A 430 34.07 41.22 35.65
CA PHE A 430 33.54 42.55 35.20
C PHE A 430 32.21 42.33 34.39
N VAL A 431 31.00 42.71 34.85
CA VAL A 431 30.26 44.02 34.98
C VAL A 431 29.55 44.52 33.70
N GLU A 432 28.21 44.69 33.83
CA GLU A 432 27.21 45.63 33.23
C GLU A 432 27.22 45.94 31.70
N LEU A 433 26.09 46.16 30.99
CA LEU A 433 25.02 47.14 31.24
C LEU A 433 23.81 46.91 30.29
N ALA A 434 22.64 47.38 30.72
CA ALA A 434 21.35 47.37 30.02
C ALA A 434 21.17 48.52 29.01
N HIS A 435 20.24 48.40 28.04
CA HIS A 435 19.43 49.55 27.59
C HIS A 435 18.10 49.17 26.88
N LYS A 436 17.02 49.73 27.45
CA LYS A 436 15.63 50.09 27.05
C LYS A 436 15.20 50.10 25.56
N SER A 437 14.02 49.49 25.28
CA SER A 437 12.73 49.97 24.66
C SER A 437 12.70 51.00 23.49
N PRO A 438 11.58 51.21 22.74
CA PRO A 438 10.21 50.61 22.75
C PRO A 438 9.58 50.36 21.33
N ALA A 439 8.26 50.10 21.31
CA ALA A 439 7.38 49.59 20.26
C ALA A 439 6.80 50.57 19.21
N ALA A 440 6.34 49.97 18.08
CA ALA A 440 5.16 50.28 17.20
C ALA A 440 5.09 51.65 16.46
N PRO A 441 4.36 51.81 15.31
CA PRO A 441 3.11 51.12 14.94
C PRO A 441 2.83 50.79 13.45
N LEU A 442 1.65 50.17 13.29
CA LEU A 442 0.87 49.73 12.12
C LEU A 442 0.70 50.75 10.98
N GLY A 443 0.61 50.23 9.75
CA GLY A 443 0.14 50.94 8.55
C GLY A 443 -0.81 50.06 7.73
N ALA A 444 -2.01 50.59 7.49
CA ALA A 444 -3.08 50.04 6.67
C ALA A 444 -2.82 50.23 5.16
N TRP A 445 -3.30 49.32 4.30
CA TRP A 445 -3.50 49.57 2.87
C TRP A 445 -4.79 48.91 2.37
N SER A 446 -5.51 49.66 1.52
CA SER A 446 -6.87 49.45 1.00
C SER A 446 -6.80 48.91 -0.46
N PRO A 447 -7.89 48.35 -1.03
CA PRO A 447 -7.90 47.66 -2.33
C PRO A 447 -8.43 48.54 -3.48
N ASP A 448 -8.12 48.13 -4.73
CA ASP A 448 -8.80 48.39 -6.03
C ASP A 448 -7.76 48.13 -7.16
N SER A 449 -8.04 47.67 -8.38
CA SER A 449 -9.25 47.40 -9.15
C SER A 449 -8.89 46.68 -10.48
N ASN A 450 -9.91 46.03 -11.07
CA ASN A 450 -10.27 46.01 -12.50
C ASN A 450 -9.65 45.07 -13.57
N HIS A 451 -10.60 44.35 -14.18
CA HIS A 451 -10.85 44.07 -15.60
C HIS A 451 -9.94 43.11 -16.39
N GLN A 452 -10.54 42.01 -16.88
CA GLN A 452 -10.95 41.88 -18.30
C GLN A 452 -11.84 40.65 -18.54
N SER A 453 -12.44 40.59 -19.72
CA SER A 453 -13.77 40.03 -20.00
C SER A 453 -13.80 39.09 -21.22
N ARG A 454 -14.71 38.09 -21.17
CA ARG A 454 -15.45 37.40 -22.28
C ARG A 454 -14.73 36.30 -23.11
N PRO A 455 -15.45 35.42 -23.86
CA PRO A 455 -16.88 35.01 -23.82
C PRO A 455 -17.22 33.48 -24.00
N ARG A 456 -18.49 33.14 -23.70
CA ARG A 456 -19.46 32.18 -24.33
C ARG A 456 -19.01 30.77 -24.78
N VAL A 457 -19.80 29.75 -24.41
CA VAL A 457 -20.65 28.94 -25.35
C VAL A 457 -21.90 28.42 -24.61
N VAL A 458 -23.05 28.53 -25.27
CA VAL A 458 -24.36 27.96 -24.94
C VAL A 458 -24.49 26.67 -25.74
N VAL A 459 -24.95 25.57 -25.12
CA VAL A 459 -25.48 24.41 -25.86
C VAL A 459 -26.80 23.98 -25.21
N GLU A 460 -27.88 24.19 -25.95
CA GLU A 460 -29.18 23.56 -25.78
C GLU A 460 -29.08 22.06 -26.07
N ARG A 461 -29.81 21.23 -25.32
CA ARG A 461 -30.28 19.94 -25.84
C ARG A 461 -31.74 19.72 -25.50
N ASP A 462 -32.50 19.56 -26.57
CA ASP A 462 -33.91 19.22 -26.64
C ASP A 462 -34.21 17.77 -26.24
N ASN A 463 -35.48 17.62 -25.86
CA ASN A 463 -36.22 16.41 -25.56
C ASN A 463 -36.20 15.37 -26.70
N VAL A 464 -36.15 14.08 -26.33
CA VAL A 464 -36.77 12.99 -27.10
C VAL A 464 -37.55 12.06 -26.17
N VAL A 465 -38.76 11.74 -26.61
CA VAL A 465 -39.81 10.99 -25.95
C VAL A 465 -40.02 9.63 -26.65
N HIS A 466 -40.30 8.61 -25.85
CA HIS A 466 -40.98 7.32 -26.12
C HIS A 466 -40.27 6.15 -26.85
N GLY A 467 -40.44 4.97 -26.25
CA GLY A 467 -40.30 3.66 -26.90
C GLY A 467 -40.51 2.51 -25.91
N GLN A 468 -41.76 2.09 -25.71
CA GLN A 468 -42.15 0.92 -24.91
C GLN A 468 -41.75 -0.41 -25.57
N SER A 469 -41.42 -1.38 -24.70
CA SER A 469 -41.82 -2.81 -24.68
C SER A 469 -41.87 -3.59 -26.01
N LEU A 470 -41.16 -4.73 -26.05
CA LEU A 470 -41.73 -6.02 -26.49
C LEU A 470 -40.82 -7.18 -26.02
N ARG A 471 -41.40 -8.12 -25.27
CA ARG A 471 -40.82 -9.43 -24.92
C ARG A 471 -40.89 -10.37 -26.14
N PRO A 472 -39.94 -11.30 -26.33
CA PRO A 472 -40.20 -12.52 -27.06
C PRO A 472 -40.49 -13.69 -26.12
N THR A 473 -41.47 -14.46 -26.54
CA THR A 473 -42.04 -15.70 -26.03
C THR A 473 -41.05 -16.86 -26.04
N ARG A 474 -41.14 -17.71 -25.01
CA ARG A 474 -40.59 -19.08 -24.98
C ARG A 474 -41.32 -19.95 -26.00
N GLU A 475 -40.59 -20.59 -26.90
CA GLU A 475 -41.05 -21.80 -27.59
C GLU A 475 -40.42 -23.03 -26.95
N ALA A 476 -41.28 -24.03 -26.76
CA ALA A 476 -40.97 -25.35 -26.24
C ALA A 476 -40.49 -26.25 -27.40
N GLY A 477 -39.55 -27.14 -27.10
CA GLY A 477 -39.15 -28.23 -27.98
C GLY A 477 -38.97 -29.52 -27.18
N GLU A 478 -39.97 -30.39 -27.25
CA GLU A 478 -39.85 -31.85 -27.12
C GLU A 478 -40.26 -32.44 -28.48
N GLY A 479 -39.46 -33.36 -29.01
CA GLY A 479 -39.69 -34.05 -30.28
C GLY A 479 -38.40 -34.56 -30.90
#